data_AF-C0FVI0-F1
#
_entry.id   AF-C0FVI0-F1
#
_cell.length_a   1.000
_cell.length_b   1.000
_cell.length_c   1.000
_cell.angle_alpha   90.00
_cell.angle_beta   90.00
_cell.angle_gamma   90.00
#
_symmetry.space_group_name_H-M   'P 1'
#
loop_
_entity.id
_entity.type
_entity.pdbx_description
1 polymer ?
#
loop_
_entity_poly.entity_id
_entity_poly.type
_entity_poly.pdbx_seq_one_letter_code
_entity_poly.pdbx_strand_id
1 'polypeptide(L)'
;MQHCSTLNEYAQYVARVRHYATDMPLNQAVERAVDECIQKGILTEFLTRNRNEVISMSIFEYDKELEEKKLRKAEYEYGFSEGKKTGFQNAAMETARRMLKSNKLSLEDIADFSGLSIDEIKQLQNTKS
;
A
#
# COMPACT_ATOMS: atom_id res chain seq x y z
N MET A 1 -22.51 -26.84 -26.92
CA MET A 1 -21.14 -27.35 -26.69
C MET A 1 -20.01 -26.35 -27.02
N GLN A 2 -20.27 -25.20 -27.66
CA GLN A 2 -19.22 -24.22 -28.05
C GLN A 2 -18.61 -23.40 -26.89
N HIS A 3 -19.32 -23.20 -25.77
CA HIS A 3 -18.76 -22.43 -24.65
C HIS A 3 -17.58 -23.11 -23.95
N CYS A 4 -17.50 -24.44 -23.98
CA CYS A 4 -16.46 -25.19 -23.27
C CYS A 4 -15.12 -25.14 -24.02
N SER A 5 -15.14 -25.03 -25.35
CA SER A 5 -13.91 -24.94 -26.17
C SER A 5 -13.24 -23.59 -26.04
N THR A 6 -13.98 -22.48 -26.15
CA THR A 6 -13.40 -21.13 -26.04
C THR A 6 -12.83 -20.85 -24.65
N LEU A 7 -13.52 -21.29 -23.58
CA LEU A 7 -13.01 -21.17 -22.21
C LEU A 7 -11.74 -22.00 -21.99
N ASN A 8 -11.67 -23.20 -22.58
CA ASN A 8 -10.47 -24.03 -22.55
C ASN A 8 -9.30 -23.39 -23.31
N GLU A 9 -9.55 -22.84 -24.49
CA GLU A 9 -8.54 -22.11 -25.27
C GLU A 9 -8.04 -20.86 -24.54
N TYR A 10 -8.94 -20.13 -23.87
CA TYR A 10 -8.56 -19.02 -22.99
C TYR A 10 -7.70 -19.46 -21.82
N ALA A 11 -8.04 -20.58 -21.16
CA ALA A 11 -7.21 -21.14 -20.08
C ALA A 11 -5.81 -21.51 -20.58
N GLN A 12 -5.70 -22.06 -21.81
CA GLN A 12 -4.41 -22.37 -22.44
C GLN A 12 -3.59 -21.10 -22.74
N TYR A 13 -4.24 -20.04 -23.24
CA TYR A 13 -3.58 -18.74 -23.42
C TYR A 13 -3.03 -18.20 -22.10
N VAL A 14 -3.86 -18.13 -21.05
CA VAL A 14 -3.44 -17.63 -19.72
C VAL A 14 -2.30 -18.48 -19.14
N ALA A 15 -2.34 -19.80 -19.30
CA ALA A 15 -1.28 -20.68 -18.84
C ALA A 15 0.06 -20.39 -19.53
N ARG A 16 0.06 -20.09 -20.83
CA ARG A 16 1.27 -19.71 -21.57
C ARG A 16 1.83 -18.36 -21.15
N VAL A 17 0.97 -17.36 -20.99
CA VAL A 17 1.38 -16.04 -20.50
C VAL A 17 2.08 -16.17 -19.15
N ARG A 18 1.51 -16.94 -18.22
CA ARG A 18 2.11 -17.19 -16.89
C ARG A 18 3.44 -17.94 -16.98
N HIS A 19 3.52 -18.95 -17.85
CA HIS A 19 4.75 -19.69 -18.07
C HIS A 19 5.88 -18.78 -18.56
N TYR A 20 5.63 -17.97 -19.60
CA TYR A 20 6.65 -17.06 -20.14
C TYR A 20 7.00 -15.93 -19.17
N ALA A 21 6.03 -15.39 -18.43
CA ALA A 21 6.27 -14.35 -17.44
C ALA A 21 7.17 -14.78 -16.27
N THR A 22 7.50 -16.08 -16.15
CA THR A 22 8.48 -16.57 -15.17
C THR A 22 9.92 -16.24 -15.59
N ASP A 23 10.20 -16.27 -16.89
CA ASP A 23 11.56 -16.15 -17.44
C ASP A 23 11.80 -14.84 -18.22
N MET A 24 10.74 -14.08 -18.54
CA MET A 24 10.84 -12.83 -19.29
C MET A 24 9.82 -11.77 -18.84
N PRO A 25 10.05 -10.48 -19.17
CA PRO A 25 9.11 -9.40 -18.85
C PRO A 25 7.70 -9.65 -19.40
N LEU A 26 6.67 -9.19 -18.66
CA LEU A 26 5.25 -9.45 -18.97
C LEU A 26 4.87 -9.05 -20.41
N ASN A 27 5.39 -7.93 -20.91
CA ASN A 27 5.13 -7.48 -22.28
C ASN A 27 5.64 -8.50 -23.32
N GLN A 28 6.86 -9.01 -23.15
CA GLN A 28 7.43 -10.03 -24.04
C GLN A 28 6.71 -11.38 -23.88
N ALA A 29 6.33 -11.73 -22.65
CA ALA A 29 5.59 -12.94 -22.36
C ALA A 29 4.21 -12.97 -23.03
N VAL A 30 3.49 -11.84 -23.00
CA VAL A 30 2.18 -11.69 -23.65
C VAL A 30 2.31 -11.74 -25.17
N GLU A 31 3.25 -10.98 -25.77
CA GLU A 31 3.47 -11.01 -27.22
C GLU A 31 3.79 -12.42 -27.72
N ARG A 32 4.73 -13.11 -27.05
CA ARG A 32 5.10 -14.47 -27.39
C ARG A 32 3.94 -15.45 -27.23
N ALA A 33 3.15 -15.32 -26.16
CA ALA A 33 1.98 -16.17 -25.94
C ALA A 33 0.92 -15.97 -27.03
N VAL A 34 0.68 -14.72 -27.45
CA VAL A 34 -0.27 -14.40 -28.53
C VAL A 34 0.18 -15.03 -29.85
N ASP A 35 1.43 -14.84 -30.24
CA ASP A 35 1.96 -15.36 -31.51
C ASP A 35 1.90 -16.91 -31.54
N GLU A 36 2.27 -17.57 -30.42
CA GLU A 36 2.18 -19.03 -30.31
C GLU A 36 0.74 -19.55 -30.31
N CYS A 37 -0.21 -18.83 -29.67
CA CYS A 37 -1.61 -19.22 -29.67
C CYS A 37 -2.21 -19.13 -31.08
N ILE A 38 -1.92 -18.06 -31.82
CA ILE A 38 -2.32 -17.91 -33.23
C ILE A 38 -1.77 -19.07 -34.06
N GLN A 39 -0.48 -19.39 -33.92
CA GLN A 39 0.16 -20.48 -34.67
C GLN A 39 -0.44 -21.86 -34.36
N LYS A 40 -0.85 -22.10 -33.10
CA LYS A 40 -1.40 -23.38 -32.64
C LYS A 40 -2.92 -23.50 -32.79
N GLY A 41 -3.60 -22.52 -33.39
CA GLY A 41 -5.04 -22.58 -33.59
C GLY A 41 -5.87 -22.26 -32.33
N ILE A 42 -5.29 -21.60 -31.33
CA ILE A 42 -5.93 -21.32 -30.03
C ILE A 42 -6.38 -19.86 -30.02
N LEU A 43 -7.68 -19.61 -29.85
CA LEU A 43 -8.27 -18.26 -29.92
C LEU A 43 -7.86 -17.49 -31.20
N THR A 44 -7.52 -18.17 -32.29
CA THR A 44 -6.85 -17.56 -33.46
C THR A 44 -7.63 -16.38 -34.03
N GLU A 45 -8.94 -16.51 -34.25
CA GLU A 45 -9.76 -15.41 -34.76
C GLU A 45 -9.77 -14.21 -33.79
N PHE A 46 -9.90 -14.47 -32.49
CA PHE A 46 -9.97 -13.43 -31.47
C PHE A 46 -8.63 -12.70 -31.30
N LEU A 47 -7.53 -13.44 -31.18
CA LEU A 47 -6.19 -12.90 -30.98
C LEU A 47 -5.67 -12.19 -32.23
N THR A 48 -6.00 -12.68 -33.42
CA THR A 48 -5.61 -12.01 -34.68
C THR A 48 -6.31 -10.66 -34.82
N ARG A 49 -7.60 -10.59 -34.46
CA ARG A 49 -8.39 -9.35 -34.57
C ARG A 49 -8.06 -8.34 -33.47
N ASN A 50 -7.81 -8.81 -32.25
CA ASN A 50 -7.67 -7.95 -31.07
C ASN A 50 -6.25 -7.93 -30.50
N ARG A 51 -5.22 -8.29 -31.28
CA ARG A 51 -3.82 -8.41 -30.82
C ARG A 51 -3.37 -7.24 -29.96
N ASN A 52 -3.53 -6.01 -30.47
CA ASN A 52 -3.06 -4.81 -29.80
C ASN A 52 -3.81 -4.52 -28.49
N GLU A 53 -5.12 -4.79 -28.46
CA GLU A 53 -5.95 -4.63 -27.27
C GLU A 53 -5.61 -5.67 -26.20
N VAL A 54 -5.43 -6.94 -26.59
CA VAL A 54 -5.03 -8.03 -25.67
C VAL A 54 -3.65 -7.75 -25.07
N ILE A 55 -2.69 -7.31 -25.89
CA ILE A 55 -1.36 -6.92 -25.42
C ILE A 55 -1.46 -5.74 -24.45
N SER A 56 -2.18 -4.69 -24.84
CA SER A 56 -2.34 -3.48 -24.02
C SER A 56 -3.04 -3.78 -22.69
N MET A 57 -4.17 -4.46 -22.71
CA MET A 57 -4.95 -4.83 -21.52
C MET A 57 -4.15 -5.75 -20.60
N SER A 58 -3.48 -6.77 -21.14
CA SER A 58 -2.68 -7.72 -20.34
C SER A 58 -1.44 -7.09 -19.70
N ILE A 59 -0.93 -5.98 -20.25
CA ILE A 59 0.22 -5.24 -19.72
C ILE A 59 -0.22 -4.15 -18.73
N PHE A 60 -1.40 -3.57 -18.94
CA PHE A 60 -1.84 -2.39 -18.18
C PHE A 60 -2.45 -2.73 -16.81
N GLU A 61 -2.75 -3.99 -16.53
CA GLU A 61 -3.57 -4.35 -15.37
C GLU A 61 -2.86 -4.29 -14.00
N TYR A 62 -1.52 -4.29 -13.91
CA TYR A 62 -0.88 -4.18 -12.59
C TYR A 62 0.60 -3.79 -12.64
N ASP A 63 0.92 -2.51 -12.39
CA ASP A 63 2.28 -2.07 -12.06
C ASP A 63 2.51 -2.23 -10.56
N LYS A 64 2.95 -3.44 -10.18
CA LYS A 64 3.26 -3.82 -8.81
C LYS A 64 4.23 -2.83 -8.13
N GLU A 65 5.23 -2.35 -8.88
CA GLU A 65 6.25 -1.47 -8.32
C GLU A 65 5.68 -0.10 -8.00
N LEU A 66 4.82 0.44 -8.88
CA LEU A 66 4.12 1.69 -8.63
C LEU A 66 3.20 1.58 -7.40
N GLU A 67 2.51 0.45 -7.24
CA GLU A 67 1.62 0.21 -6.10
C GLU A 67 2.39 0.07 -4.79
N GLU A 68 3.46 -0.74 -4.77
CA GLU A 68 4.34 -0.88 -3.61
C GLU A 68 4.97 0.45 -3.20
N LYS A 69 5.35 1.29 -4.17
CA LYS A 69 5.90 2.63 -3.91
C LYS A 69 4.86 3.56 -3.28
N LYS A 70 3.62 3.51 -3.75
CA LYS A 70 2.51 4.27 -3.15
C LYS A 70 2.23 3.80 -1.73
N LEU A 71 2.18 2.49 -1.51
CA LEU A 71 1.96 1.90 -0.19
C LEU A 71 3.06 2.31 0.78
N ARG A 72 4.34 2.15 0.40
CA ARG A 72 5.49 2.52 1.24
C ARG A 72 5.50 4.01 1.59
N LYS A 73 5.11 4.88 0.66
CA LYS A 73 4.98 6.32 0.91
C LYS A 73 3.89 6.60 1.95
N ALA A 74 2.72 5.99 1.80
CA ALA A 74 1.61 6.16 2.73
C ALA A 74 1.96 5.63 4.14
N GLU A 75 2.61 4.47 4.22
CA GLU A 75 3.10 3.89 5.48
C GLU A 75 4.13 4.81 6.16
N TYR A 76 5.07 5.36 5.40
CA TYR A 76 6.06 6.30 5.92
C TYR A 76 5.40 7.58 6.44
N GLU A 77 4.49 8.19 5.66
CA GLU A 77 3.79 9.41 6.06
C GLU A 77 2.93 9.20 7.32
N TYR A 78 2.25 8.06 7.41
CA TYR A 78 1.51 7.67 8.60
C TYR A 78 2.44 7.49 9.81
N GLY A 79 3.50 6.69 9.68
CA GLY A 79 4.46 6.45 10.76
C GLY A 79 5.17 7.72 11.23
N PHE A 80 5.53 8.61 10.29
CA PHE A 80 6.14 9.89 10.60
C PHE A 80 5.17 10.83 11.33
N SER A 81 3.91 10.89 10.90
CA SER A 81 2.91 11.76 11.53
C SER A 81 2.55 11.29 12.95
N GLU A 82 2.32 9.99 13.15
CA GLU A 82 2.08 9.41 14.48
C GLU A 82 3.30 9.51 15.40
N GLY A 83 4.51 9.29 14.87
CA GLY A 83 5.76 9.46 15.61
C GLY A 83 5.96 10.90 16.08
N LYS A 84 5.69 11.88 15.21
CA LYS A 84 5.76 13.31 15.55
C LYS A 84 4.73 13.69 16.62
N LYS A 85 3.49 13.24 16.48
CA LYS A 85 2.42 13.47 17.46
C LYS A 85 2.76 12.89 18.83
N THR A 86 3.18 11.63 18.85
CA THR A 86 3.60 10.93 20.08
C THR A 86 4.80 11.62 20.73
N GLY A 87 5.77 12.06 19.92
CA GLY A 87 6.95 12.80 20.39
C GLY A 87 6.58 14.11 21.09
N PHE A 88 5.69 14.92 20.48
CA PHE A 88 5.22 16.16 21.11
C PHE A 88 4.42 15.90 22.39
N GLN A 89 3.52 14.91 22.38
CA GLN A 89 2.77 14.56 23.58
C GLN A 89 3.69 14.10 24.72
N ASN A 90 4.68 13.25 24.44
CA ASN A 90 5.64 12.81 25.43
C ASN A 90 6.48 13.98 25.98
N ALA A 91 6.92 14.90 25.12
CA ALA A 91 7.67 16.08 25.55
C ALA A 91 6.82 17.02 26.43
N ALA A 92 5.55 17.21 26.09
CA ALA A 92 4.59 17.99 26.87
C ALA A 92 4.36 17.33 28.25
N MET A 93 4.11 16.02 28.29
CA MET A 93 3.95 15.26 29.53
C MET A 93 5.20 15.28 30.41
N GLU A 94 6.39 15.16 29.83
CA GLU A 94 7.64 15.23 30.57
C GLU A 94 7.88 16.62 31.16
N THR A 95 7.58 17.67 30.38
CA THR A 95 7.66 19.06 30.83
C THR A 95 6.72 19.32 32.00
N ALA A 96 5.45 18.91 31.89
CA ALA A 96 4.48 19.01 32.96
C ALA A 96 4.92 18.21 34.21
N ARG A 97 5.47 17.00 34.05
CA ARG A 97 6.00 16.20 35.16
C ARG A 97 7.14 16.91 35.90
N ARG A 98 8.05 17.58 35.17
CA ARG A 98 9.15 18.35 35.77
C ARG A 98 8.63 19.58 36.51
N MET A 99 7.64 20.28 35.96
CA MET A 99 7.00 21.43 36.61
C MET A 99 6.24 21.02 37.88
N LEU A 100 5.45 19.94 37.84
CA LEU A 100 4.76 19.39 39.01
C LEU A 100 5.74 19.00 40.13
N LYS A 101 6.92 18.44 39.78
CA LYS A 101 7.97 18.12 40.75
C LYS A 101 8.56 19.37 41.43
N SER A 102 8.55 20.52 40.77
CA SER A 102 9.09 21.76 41.31
C SER A 102 8.21 22.37 42.41
N ASN A 103 6.90 22.05 42.42
CA ASN A 103 5.90 22.55 43.36
C ASN A 103 5.82 24.10 43.49
N LYS A 104 6.23 24.81 42.43
CA LYS A 104 6.30 26.28 42.37
C LYS A 104 5.22 26.93 41.50
N LEU A 105 4.50 26.13 40.73
CA LEU A 105 3.56 26.57 39.69
C LEU A 105 2.17 26.02 39.97
N SER A 106 1.12 26.79 39.61
CA SER A 106 -0.26 26.33 39.69
C SER A 106 -0.57 25.30 38.59
N LEU A 107 -1.71 24.60 38.69
CA LEU A 107 -2.12 23.65 37.65
C LEU A 107 -2.45 24.36 36.34
N GLU A 108 -2.96 25.58 36.44
CA GLU A 108 -3.27 26.47 35.33
C GLU A 108 -1.99 26.91 34.61
N ASP A 109 -0.95 27.34 35.36
CA ASP A 109 0.35 27.70 34.76
C ASP A 109 0.97 26.50 34.02
N ILE A 110 0.88 25.31 34.60
CA ILE A 110 1.45 24.09 34.01
C ILE A 110 0.69 23.72 32.72
N ALA A 111 -0.63 23.92 32.68
CA ALA A 111 -1.44 23.72 31.48
C ALA A 111 -0.99 24.66 30.36
N ASP A 112 -0.85 25.95 30.68
CA ASP A 112 -0.44 26.96 29.71
C ASP A 112 0.97 26.70 29.14
N PHE A 113 1.94 26.30 29.98
CA PHE A 113 3.30 26.05 29.51
C PHE A 113 3.50 24.71 28.79
N SER A 114 2.77 23.67 29.19
CA SER A 114 2.92 22.33 28.60
C SER A 114 2.00 22.09 27.40
N GLY A 115 0.95 22.90 27.25
CA GLY A 115 -0.10 22.69 26.24
C GLY A 115 -1.01 21.50 26.54
N LEU A 116 -0.96 20.96 27.77
CA LEU A 116 -1.85 19.90 28.23
C LEU A 116 -3.08 20.49 28.93
N SER A 117 -4.17 19.73 28.93
CA SER A 117 -5.34 20.07 29.72
C SER A 117 -5.09 19.89 31.22
N ILE A 118 -5.85 20.62 32.04
CA ILE A 118 -5.81 20.49 33.51
C ILE A 118 -6.12 19.05 33.94
N ASP A 119 -7.00 18.34 33.22
CA ASP A 119 -7.34 16.95 33.54
C ASP A 119 -6.18 15.99 33.26
N GLU A 120 -5.45 16.16 32.16
CA GLU A 120 -4.23 15.39 31.87
C GLU A 120 -3.15 15.64 32.94
N ILE A 121 -3.01 16.88 33.40
CA ILE A 121 -2.07 17.23 34.47
C ILE A 121 -2.46 16.60 35.80
N LYS A 122 -3.75 16.60 36.16
CA LYS A 122 -4.26 15.90 37.36
C LYS A 122 -4.01 14.40 37.29
N GLN A 123 -4.20 13.78 36.13
CA GLN A 123 -3.87 12.37 35.92
C GLN A 123 -2.38 12.09 36.12
N LEU A 124 -1.50 12.97 35.59
CA LEU A 124 -0.05 12.90 35.79
C LEU A 124 0.37 13.08 37.25
N GLN A 125 -0.37 13.87 38.03
CA GLN A 125 -0.15 14.06 39.45
C GLN A 125 -0.54 12.80 40.26
N ASN A 126 -1.64 12.15 39.88
CA ASN A 126 -2.17 10.96 40.56
C ASN A 126 -1.38 9.68 40.25
N THR A 127 -0.62 9.63 39.14
CA THR A 127 0.22 8.46 38.79
C THR A 127 1.47 8.31 39.69
N LYS A 128 1.62 9.13 40.73
CA LYS A 128 2.70 9.10 41.72
C LYS A 128 2.32 8.46 43.06
N SER A 129 1.09 7.97 43.25
CA SER A 129 0.72 7.12 44.40
C SER A 129 1.00 5.65 44.13
#